data_AF-A0A6M0C8S1-F1
#
_entry.id   AF-A0A6M0C8S1-F1
#
_cell.length_a   1.000
_cell.length_b   1.000
_cell.length_c   1.000
_cell.angle_alpha   90.00
_cell.angle_beta   90.00
_cell.angle_gamma   90.00
#
_symmetry.space_group_name_H-M   'P 1'
#
loop_
_entity.id
_entity.type
_entity.pdbx_description
1 polymer ?
#
loop_
_entity_poly.entity_id
_entity_poly.type
_entity_poly.pdbx_seq_one_letter_code
_entity_poly.pdbx_strand_id
1 'polypeptide(L)' 'MKYFFLSEGWAVGRVWTVGGLWSETAWRRAPDIEKMNLCILDKNEKMWLHRVEDPVLMVEIYPTA' A
#
# COMPACT_ATOMS: atom_id res chain seq x y z
N MET A 1 -4.02 12.82 0.66
CA MET A 1 -3.15 11.75 0.12
C MET A 1 -2.15 11.33 1.18
N LYS A 2 -1.84 10.03 1.29
CA LYS A 2 -0.86 9.49 2.25
C LYS A 2 0.21 8.71 1.52
N TYR A 3 1.33 8.48 2.20
CA TYR A 3 2.50 7.81 1.62
C TYR A 3 3.11 6.82 2.61
N PHE A 4 3.64 5.73 2.09
CA PHE A 4 4.43 4.77 2.87
C PHE A 4 5.51 4.12 1.99
N PHE A 5 6.54 3.57 2.62
CA PHE A 5 7.56 2.78 1.93
C PHE A 5 7.26 1.29 2.08
N LEU A 6 7.41 0.54 0.99
CA LEU A 6 7.28 -0.91 0.98
C LEU A 6 8.56 -1.53 0.43
N SER A 7 9.14 -2.46 1.19
CA SER A 7 10.34 -3.20 0.80
C SER A 7 10.07 -4.05 -0.44
N GLU A 8 11.06 -4.13 -1.32
CA GLU A 8 11.03 -4.99 -2.50
C GLU A 8 10.89 -6.46 -2.07
N GLY A 9 10.05 -7.23 -2.78
CA GLY A 9 9.68 -8.59 -2.38
C GLY A 9 8.49 -8.68 -1.41
N TRP A 10 7.81 -7.57 -1.13
CA TRP A 10 6.53 -7.54 -0.41
C TRP A 10 5.40 -7.03 -1.30
N ALA A 11 4.18 -7.48 -1.03
CA ALA A 11 2.96 -7.03 -1.68
C ALA A 11 1.92 -6.57 -0.67
N VAL A 12 1.01 -5.70 -1.12
CA VAL A 12 -0.15 -5.26 -0.35
C VAL A 12 -1.25 -6.33 -0.44
N GLY A 13 -1.81 -6.69 0.70
CA GLY A 13 -2.97 -7.56 0.83
C GLY A 13 -4.24 -6.77 1.14
N ARG A 14 -4.86 -7.07 2.27
CA ARG A 14 -6.08 -6.38 2.71
C ARG A 14 -5.81 -4.91 3.01
N VAL A 15 -6.82 -4.08 2.81
CA VAL A 15 -6.77 -2.64 3.05
C VAL A 15 -7.92 -2.25 3.96
N TRP A 16 -7.68 -1.39 4.94
CA TRP A 16 -8.71 -0.93 5.88
C TRP A 16 -8.93 0.57 5.75
N THR A 17 -10.17 0.97 6.01
CA THR A 17 -10.64 2.34 6.19
C THR A 17 -11.09 2.53 7.64
N VAL A 18 -11.50 3.75 8.00
CA VAL A 18 -12.15 4.00 9.30
C VAL A 18 -13.41 3.14 9.49
N GLY A 19 -14.11 2.81 8.39
CA GLY A 19 -15.29 1.94 8.40
C GLY A 19 -14.99 0.43 8.45
N GLY A 20 -13.73 0.02 8.59
CA GLY A 20 -13.31 -1.37 8.56
C GLY A 20 -12.67 -1.77 7.22
N LEU A 21 -12.71 -3.06 6.89
CA LEU A 21 -12.08 -3.60 5.68
C LEU A 21 -12.63 -2.92 4.42
N TRP A 22 -11.76 -2.63 3.45
CA TRP A 22 -12.14 -2.10 2.17
C TRP A 22 -13.15 -3.01 1.49
N SER A 23 -14.24 -2.42 1.02
CA SER A 23 -15.34 -3.14 0.37
C SER A 23 -15.45 -2.65 -1.07
N GLU A 24 -15.00 -3.45 -2.03
CA GLU A 24 -15.14 -3.08 -3.44
C GLU A 24 -16.60 -2.93 -3.87
N THR A 25 -17.55 -3.58 -3.20
CA THR A 25 -18.98 -3.41 -3.48
C THR A 25 -19.49 -2.03 -3.03
N ALA A 26 -19.06 -1.55 -1.86
CA ALA A 26 -19.43 -0.23 -1.36
C ALA A 26 -18.74 0.90 -2.15
N TRP A 27 -17.46 0.71 -2.48
CA TRP A 27 -16.62 1.70 -3.16
C TRP A 27 -16.68 1.62 -4.69
N ARG A 28 -17.19 0.51 -5.22
CA ARG A 28 -17.27 0.16 -6.66
C ARG A 28 -15.91 0.09 -7.36
N ARG A 29 -14.83 -0.04 -6.60
CA ARG A 29 -13.45 -0.19 -7.08
C ARG A 29 -12.52 -0.70 -5.99
N ALA A 30 -11.38 -1.19 -6.42
CA ALA A 30 -10.21 -1.40 -5.57
C ALA A 30 -9.66 -0.06 -5.02
N PRO A 31 -8.96 -0.08 -3.87
CA PRO A 31 -8.27 1.10 -3.37
C PRO A 31 -7.17 1.54 -4.36
N ASP A 32 -6.97 2.85 -4.48
CA ASP A 32 -5.90 3.41 -5.30
C ASP A 32 -4.58 3.39 -4.51
N ILE A 33 -3.65 2.56 -4.98
CA ILE A 33 -2.31 2.38 -4.42
C ILE A 33 -1.32 2.42 -5.58
N GLU A 34 -0.57 3.52 -5.68
CA GLU A 34 0.37 3.75 -6.76
C GLU A 34 1.80 3.61 -6.26
N LYS A 35 2.59 2.74 -6.89
CA LYS A 35 4.04 2.70 -6.70
C LYS A 35 4.67 3.86 -7.46
N MET A 36 5.32 4.76 -6.73
CA MET A 36 5.99 5.92 -7.30
C MET A 36 7.39 5.54 -7.83
N ASN A 37 7.89 6.31 -8.79
CA ASN A 37 9.28 6.20 -9.29
C ASN A 37 10.30 6.81 -8.32
N LEU A 38 10.14 6.55 -7.02
CA LEU A 38 11.04 6.98 -5.95
C LEU A 38 11.28 5.79 -5.01
N CYS A 39 12.54 5.55 -4.67
CA CYS A 39 12.91 4.51 -3.72
C CYS A 39 14.01 4.98 -2.77
N ILE A 40 14.05 4.37 -1.59
CA ILE A 40 15.19 4.42 -0.67
C ILE A 40 15.98 3.13 -0.86
N LEU A 41 17.29 3.27 -1.00
CA LEU A 41 18.24 2.16 -0.95
C LEU A 41 19.02 2.31 0.36
N ASP A 42 18.83 1.36 1.28
CA ASP A 42 19.63 1.27 2.50
C ASP A 42 20.32 -0.10 2.55
N LYS A 43 21.66 -0.09 2.47
CA LYS A 43 22.50 -1.30 2.35
C LYS A 43 22.02 -2.23 1.22
N ASN A 44 21.35 -3.33 1.56
CA ASN A 44 20.81 -4.32 0.63
C ASN A 44 19.28 -4.31 0.57
N GLU A 45 18.64 -3.36 1.27
CA GLU A 45 17.19 -3.21 1.26
C GLU A 45 16.78 -2.08 0.31
N LYS A 46 15.88 -2.41 -0.62
CA LYS A 46 15.27 -1.44 -1.51
C LYS A 46 13.82 -1.26 -1.14
N MET A 47 13.43 -0.04 -0.80
CA MET A 47 12.06 0.29 -0.42
C MET A 47 11.47 1.30 -1.40
N TRP A 48 10.30 0.99 -1.95
CA TRP A 48 9.63 1.84 -2.92
C TRP A 48 8.56 2.69 -2.25
N LEU A 49 8.50 3.97 -2.61
CA LEU A 49 7.45 4.86 -2.13
C LEU A 49 6.13 4.49 -2.80
N HIS A 50 5.09 4.32 -1.99
CA HIS A 50 3.71 4.12 -2.45
C HIS A 50 2.86 5.29 -2.00
N ARG A 51 2.00 5.76 -2.90
CA ARG A 51 0.95 6.75 -2.61
C ARG A 51 -0.37 6.02 -2.45
N VAL A 52 -1.14 6.39 -1.43
CA VAL A 52 -2.50 5.89 -1.21
C VAL A 52 -3.48 7.04 -1.01
N GLU A 53 -4.73 6.75 -1.34
CA GLU A 53 -5.84 7.68 -1.14
C GLU A 53 -6.18 7.89 0.35
N ASP A 54 -6.84 9.02 0.64
CA ASP A 54 -7.14 9.44 2.01
C ASP A 54 -7.95 8.46 2.87
N PRO A 55 -8.93 7.71 2.31
CA PRO A 55 -9.68 6.72 3.07
C PRO A 55 -8.84 5.55 3.57
N VAL A 56 -7.68 5.27 2.97
CA VAL A 56 -6.79 4.18 3.40
C VAL A 56 -6.21 4.52 4.78
N LEU A 57 -6.45 3.65 5.74
CA LEU A 57 -6.01 3.76 7.12
C LEU A 57 -4.87 2.79 7.44
N MET A 58 -5.00 1.54 6.99
CA MET A 58 -4.02 0.48 7.24
C MET A 58 -3.97 -0.48 6.06
N VAL A 59 -2.77 -1.01 5.79
CA VAL A 59 -2.51 -2.00 4.74
C VAL A 59 -1.86 -3.21 5.37
N GLU A 60 -2.39 -4.39 5.09
CA GLU A 60 -1.69 -5.64 5.35
C GLU A 60 -0.65 -5.83 4.27
N ILE A 61 0.49 -6.38 4.66
CA ILE A 61 1.57 -6.74 3.75
C ILE A 61 1.96 -8.19 3.94
N TYR A 62 2.39 -8.83 2.86
CA TYR A 62 2.87 -10.20 2.88
C TYR A 62 4.07 -10.35 1.92
N PRO A 63 5.00 -11.28 2.19
CA PRO A 63 6.11 -11.54 1.30
C PRO A 63 5.61 -12.19 0.00
N THR A 64 6.17 -11.79 -1.15
CA THR A 64 5.86 -12.38 -2.46
C THR A 64 6.70 -13.63 -2.78
N ALA A 65 7.53 -14.08 -1.85
CA ALA A 65 8.42 -15.24 -1.95
C ALA A 65 8.14 -16.23 -0.82
#